data_AF-I0JT92-F1
#
_entry.id   AF-I0JT92-F1
#
_cell.length_a   1.000
_cell.length_b   1.000
_cell.length_c   1.000
_cell.angle_alpha   90.00
_cell.angle_beta   90.00
_cell.angle_gamma   90.00
#
_symmetry.space_group_name_H-M   'P 1'
#
loop_
_entity.id
_entity.type
_entity.pdbx_description
1 polymer ?
#
loop_
_entity_poly.entity_id
_entity_poly.type
_entity_poly.pdbx_seq_one_letter_code
_entity_poly.pdbx_strand_id
1 'polypeptide(L)'
;MNYYPYPSYPQDFMRSQKKLIQAIEKAINGEYSAISCYNKLAQLAPDKLTKKRIEEIRRDEQRHYTEFRRLYTQLTGGGQPTPQITEECPDFFEKGIALAFNDEQETVDFYLDIADQAQDPSVKAIFRRAAADEQNHAVWFLSFQMKSGGNSENERQTEEEFGAKGAMNASTLTIPDMLTYAMQDEYLAQARYDDILNAFGNVRTFARIKEAELRHIAALNTLFTRYQVPLPEDISQVFVVTPENIKGAYGAGVRGEIDNIAMYNKFLTYQLPADMRTVFTQLRDASVNHLAAFERGLERE
;
A
#
# COMPACT_ATOMS: atom_id res chain seq x y z
N MET A 1 40.21 -51.24 -35.53
CA MET A 1 38.82 -51.21 -35.03
C MET A 1 38.76 -50.14 -33.95
N ASN A 2 38.29 -48.94 -34.27
CA ASN A 2 38.10 -47.88 -33.27
C ASN A 2 36.65 -47.91 -32.82
N TYR A 3 36.45 -48.24 -31.54
CA TYR A 3 35.15 -48.24 -30.88
C TYR A 3 34.79 -46.78 -30.56
N TYR A 4 33.95 -46.17 -31.39
CA TYR A 4 33.35 -44.87 -31.08
C TYR A 4 32.16 -45.11 -30.12
N PRO A 5 32.16 -44.54 -28.91
CA PRO A 5 31.00 -44.63 -28.02
C PRO A 5 29.85 -43.83 -28.64
N TYR A 6 28.71 -44.48 -28.86
CA TYR A 6 27.46 -43.78 -29.19
C TYR A 6 27.11 -42.81 -28.05
N PRO A 7 26.73 -41.56 -28.34
CA PRO A 7 26.42 -40.61 -27.29
C PRO A 7 25.03 -40.92 -26.68
N SER A 8 24.97 -40.94 -25.34
CA SER A 8 23.84 -41.36 -24.50
C SER A 8 22.64 -40.38 -24.44
N TYR A 9 22.40 -39.62 -25.51
CA TYR A 9 21.41 -38.52 -25.56
C TYR A 9 19.95 -38.83 -25.14
N PRO A 10 19.37 -40.03 -25.32
CA PRO A 10 17.95 -40.26 -24.97
C PRO A 10 17.67 -40.24 -23.47
N GLN A 11 18.64 -40.62 -22.64
CA GLN A 11 18.41 -40.88 -21.22
C GLN A 11 18.43 -39.59 -20.38
N ASP A 12 19.31 -38.65 -20.72
CA ASP A 12 19.41 -37.35 -20.05
C ASP A 12 18.21 -36.45 -20.39
N PHE A 13 17.74 -36.49 -21.64
CA PHE A 13 16.54 -35.77 -22.07
C PHE A 13 15.29 -36.25 -21.30
N MET A 14 15.04 -37.55 -21.27
CA MET A 14 13.90 -38.12 -20.53
C MET A 14 13.98 -37.82 -19.03
N ARG A 15 15.18 -37.82 -18.45
CA ARG A 15 15.38 -37.46 -17.03
C ARG A 15 15.08 -35.98 -16.77
N SER A 16 15.51 -35.09 -17.65
CA SER A 16 15.23 -33.64 -17.54
C SER A 16 13.75 -33.33 -17.69
N GLN A 17 13.07 -33.96 -18.66
CA GLN A 17 11.64 -33.81 -18.88
C GLN A 17 10.81 -34.31 -17.70
N LYS A 18 11.18 -35.46 -17.12
CA LYS A 18 10.52 -35.99 -15.92
C LYS A 18 10.63 -35.02 -14.73
N LYS A 19 11.80 -34.42 -14.50
CA LYS A 19 12.00 -33.42 -13.44
C LYS A 19 11.14 -32.18 -13.66
N LEU A 20 11.07 -31.68 -14.90
CA LEU A 20 10.23 -30.53 -15.23
C LEU A 20 8.74 -30.83 -14.97
N ILE A 21 8.25 -32.00 -15.39
CA ILE A 21 6.86 -32.42 -15.15
C ILE A 21 6.56 -32.46 -13.64
N GLN A 22 7.47 -33.01 -12.83
CA GLN A 22 7.33 -33.05 -11.38
C GLN A 22 7.32 -31.64 -10.75
N ALA A 23 8.15 -30.73 -11.26
CA ALA A 23 8.16 -29.34 -10.79
C ALA A 23 6.86 -28.60 -11.15
N ILE A 24 6.33 -28.82 -12.35
CA ILE A 24 5.05 -28.27 -12.78
C ILE A 24 3.90 -28.85 -11.94
N GLU A 25 3.92 -30.14 -11.62
CA GLU A 25 2.93 -30.74 -10.73
C GLU A 25 2.96 -30.11 -9.33
N LYS A 26 4.16 -29.84 -8.79
CA LYS A 26 4.33 -29.09 -7.54
C LYS A 26 3.77 -27.68 -7.65
N ALA A 27 4.05 -26.95 -8.73
CA ALA A 27 3.50 -25.62 -8.99
C ALA A 27 1.96 -25.65 -8.99
N ILE A 28 1.36 -26.61 -9.70
CA ILE A 28 -0.11 -26.78 -9.74
C ILE A 28 -0.71 -26.98 -8.35
N ASN A 29 -0.06 -27.74 -7.48
CA ASN A 29 -0.50 -27.94 -6.09
C ASN A 29 -0.35 -26.66 -5.25
N GLY A 30 0.74 -25.92 -5.44
CA GLY A 30 0.97 -24.61 -4.80
C GLY A 30 -0.15 -23.63 -5.16
N GLU A 31 -0.36 -23.39 -6.44
CA GLU A 31 -1.44 -22.55 -6.97
C GLU A 31 -2.82 -22.97 -6.44
N TYR A 32 -3.10 -24.27 -6.42
CA TYR A 32 -4.37 -24.78 -5.91
C TYR A 32 -4.56 -24.50 -4.41
N SER A 33 -3.48 -24.62 -3.63
CA SER A 33 -3.47 -24.28 -2.20
C SER A 33 -3.65 -22.78 -1.99
N ALA A 34 -2.96 -21.94 -2.76
CA ALA A 34 -3.08 -20.48 -2.73
C ALA A 34 -4.52 -20.03 -3.06
N ILE A 35 -5.14 -20.56 -4.13
CA ILE A 35 -6.54 -20.27 -4.50
C ILE A 35 -7.50 -20.56 -3.34
N SER A 36 -7.29 -21.69 -2.64
CA SER A 36 -8.09 -22.09 -1.49
C SER A 36 -7.87 -21.14 -0.31
N CYS A 37 -6.60 -20.85 0.01
CA CYS A 37 -6.24 -19.96 1.11
C CYS A 37 -6.77 -18.55 0.89
N TYR A 38 -6.56 -17.97 -0.29
CA TYR A 38 -6.95 -16.59 -0.57
C TYR A 38 -8.46 -16.42 -0.64
N ASN A 39 -9.20 -17.48 -0.96
CA ASN A 39 -10.66 -17.48 -0.79
C ASN A 39 -11.05 -17.33 0.70
N LYS A 40 -10.35 -18.02 1.60
CA LYS A 40 -10.57 -17.93 3.05
C LYS A 40 -10.14 -16.57 3.58
N LEU A 41 -8.95 -16.07 3.20
CA LEU A 41 -8.47 -14.76 3.63
C LEU A 41 -9.37 -13.62 3.15
N ALA A 42 -9.92 -13.69 1.94
CA ALA A 42 -10.91 -12.71 1.47
C ALA A 42 -12.19 -12.68 2.33
N GLN A 43 -12.57 -13.80 2.97
CA GLN A 43 -13.71 -13.85 3.88
C GLN A 43 -13.36 -13.32 5.27
N LEU A 44 -12.11 -13.49 5.70
CA LEU A 44 -11.57 -13.01 6.96
C LEU A 44 -11.09 -11.56 6.92
N ALA A 45 -10.99 -10.97 5.72
CA ALA A 45 -10.45 -9.64 5.53
C ALA A 45 -11.20 -8.57 6.35
N PRO A 46 -10.47 -7.67 7.03
CA PRO A 46 -11.07 -6.71 7.97
C PRO A 46 -11.86 -5.59 7.27
N ASP A 47 -11.50 -5.27 6.03
CA ASP A 47 -12.12 -4.21 5.26
C ASP A 47 -12.36 -4.59 3.79
N LYS A 48 -13.22 -3.82 3.12
CA LYS A 48 -13.64 -4.07 1.73
C LYS A 48 -12.50 -3.94 0.73
N LEU A 49 -11.54 -3.05 0.97
CA LEU A 49 -10.42 -2.83 0.06
C LEU A 49 -9.45 -3.99 0.13
N THR A 50 -9.09 -4.43 1.34
CA THR A 50 -8.25 -5.61 1.57
C THR A 50 -8.90 -6.86 0.98
N LYS A 51 -10.20 -7.07 1.23
CA LYS A 51 -10.97 -8.15 0.60
C LYS A 51 -10.87 -8.12 -0.92
N LYS A 52 -11.17 -6.97 -1.53
CA LYS A 52 -11.15 -6.81 -3.00
C LYS A 52 -9.77 -7.13 -3.57
N ARG A 53 -8.70 -6.68 -2.91
CA ARG A 53 -7.33 -6.94 -3.35
C ARG A 53 -6.95 -8.42 -3.24
N ILE A 54 -7.30 -9.09 -2.14
CA ILE A 54 -7.08 -10.55 -2.00
C ILE A 54 -7.87 -11.33 -3.06
N GLU A 55 -9.09 -10.89 -3.39
CA GLU A 55 -9.86 -11.48 -4.49
C GLU A 55 -9.24 -11.24 -5.87
N GLU A 56 -8.52 -10.13 -6.06
CA GLU A 56 -7.72 -9.87 -7.27
C GLU A 56 -6.54 -10.83 -7.36
N ILE A 57 -5.73 -10.95 -6.29
CA ILE A 57 -4.60 -11.91 -6.21
C ILE A 57 -5.10 -13.33 -6.47
N ARG A 58 -6.17 -13.76 -5.80
CA ARG A 58 -6.79 -15.08 -6.04
C ARG A 58 -7.14 -15.34 -7.51
N ARG A 59 -7.57 -14.32 -8.26
CA ARG A 59 -7.87 -14.47 -9.69
C ARG A 59 -6.60 -14.62 -10.52
N ASP A 60 -5.47 -14.15 -10.03
CA ASP A 60 -4.16 -14.31 -10.66
C ASP A 60 -3.71 -15.77 -10.49
N GLU A 61 -3.76 -16.31 -9.26
CA GLU A 61 -3.51 -17.73 -8.97
C GLU A 61 -4.38 -18.67 -9.84
N GLN A 62 -5.67 -18.34 -10.02
CA GLN A 62 -6.57 -19.12 -10.88
C GLN A 62 -6.10 -19.17 -12.34
N ARG A 63 -5.48 -18.09 -12.84
CA ARG A 63 -4.91 -18.04 -14.19
C ARG A 63 -3.64 -18.88 -14.24
N HIS A 64 -2.72 -18.73 -13.30
CA HIS A 64 -1.49 -19.52 -13.24
C HIS A 64 -1.78 -21.02 -13.12
N TYR A 65 -2.66 -21.41 -12.19
CA TYR A 65 -3.17 -22.79 -12.08
C TYR A 65 -3.68 -23.34 -13.41
N THR A 66 -4.50 -22.56 -14.13
CA THR A 66 -5.05 -22.97 -15.43
C THR A 66 -3.95 -23.14 -16.48
N GLU A 67 -2.97 -22.24 -16.50
CA GLU A 67 -1.85 -22.27 -17.43
C GLU A 67 -0.92 -23.46 -17.16
N PHE A 68 -0.54 -23.69 -15.90
CA PHE A 68 0.31 -24.82 -15.53
C PHE A 68 -0.37 -26.17 -15.80
N ARG A 69 -1.68 -26.29 -15.56
CA ARG A 69 -2.43 -27.50 -15.93
C ARG A 69 -2.42 -27.77 -17.43
N ARG A 70 -2.55 -26.73 -18.25
CA ARG A 70 -2.45 -26.85 -19.71
C ARG A 70 -1.05 -27.32 -20.11
N LEU A 71 -0.02 -26.72 -19.53
CA LEU A 71 1.37 -27.10 -19.80
C LEU A 71 1.66 -28.54 -19.39
N TYR A 72 1.22 -28.96 -18.19
CA TYR A 72 1.34 -30.35 -17.73
C TYR A 72 0.66 -31.33 -18.69
N THR A 73 -0.56 -31.01 -19.13
CA THR A 73 -1.31 -31.84 -20.08
C THR A 73 -0.56 -32.00 -21.40
N GLN A 74 0.05 -30.93 -21.90
CA GLN A 74 0.84 -30.96 -23.14
C GLN A 74 2.10 -31.82 -22.98
N LEU A 75 2.86 -31.65 -21.89
CA LEU A 75 4.11 -32.36 -21.65
C LEU A 75 3.93 -33.85 -21.34
N THR A 76 2.79 -34.23 -20.79
CA THR A 76 2.46 -35.63 -20.46
C THR A 76 1.69 -36.37 -21.56
N GLY A 77 1.40 -35.71 -22.68
CA GLY A 77 0.65 -36.31 -23.79
C GLY A 77 -0.83 -36.55 -23.48
N GLY A 78 -1.46 -35.66 -22.71
CA GLY A 78 -2.89 -35.71 -22.38
C GLY A 78 -3.22 -36.12 -20.94
N GLY A 79 -2.20 -36.37 -20.11
CA GLY A 79 -2.39 -36.64 -18.68
C GLY A 79 -3.04 -35.46 -17.95
N GLN A 80 -3.83 -35.74 -16.92
CA GLN A 80 -4.39 -34.72 -16.05
C GLN A 80 -3.73 -34.78 -14.67
N PRO A 81 -3.32 -33.62 -14.11
CA PRO A 81 -2.82 -33.58 -12.74
C PRO A 81 -3.97 -33.80 -11.76
N THR A 82 -3.66 -34.27 -10.56
CA THR A 82 -4.63 -34.40 -9.46
C THR A 82 -4.24 -33.43 -8.33
N PRO A 83 -4.70 -32.17 -8.38
CA PRO A 83 -4.31 -31.14 -7.43
C PRO A 83 -4.57 -31.58 -5.98
N GLN A 84 -3.60 -31.35 -5.11
CA GLN A 84 -3.71 -31.59 -3.68
C GLN A 84 -3.49 -30.26 -2.94
N ILE A 85 -4.19 -30.09 -1.82
CA ILE A 85 -3.83 -29.05 -0.85
C ILE A 85 -2.57 -29.55 -0.14
N THR A 86 -1.45 -28.87 -0.37
CA THR A 86 -0.17 -29.21 0.25
C THR A 86 0.11 -28.39 1.50
N GLU A 87 -0.64 -27.31 1.69
CA GLU A 87 -0.50 -26.39 2.81
C GLU A 87 -1.86 -25.90 3.28
N GLU A 88 -2.11 -25.98 4.59
CA GLU A 88 -3.36 -25.55 5.19
C GLU A 88 -3.33 -24.06 5.50
N CYS A 89 -4.35 -23.34 5.03
CA CYS A 89 -4.50 -21.91 5.30
C CYS A 89 -4.91 -21.67 6.77
N PRO A 90 -4.17 -20.86 7.55
CA PRO A 90 -4.51 -20.53 8.93
C PRO A 90 -5.93 -19.96 9.10
N ASP A 91 -6.52 -20.16 10.30
CA ASP A 91 -7.86 -19.64 10.64
C ASP A 91 -7.88 -18.15 10.98
N PHE A 92 -6.73 -17.57 11.33
CA PHE A 92 -6.61 -16.16 11.72
C PHE A 92 -6.01 -15.36 10.57
N PHE A 93 -6.62 -14.21 10.28
CA PHE A 93 -6.28 -13.39 9.11
C PHE A 93 -4.79 -13.03 9.08
N GLU A 94 -4.23 -12.56 10.19
CA GLU A 94 -2.84 -12.10 10.29
C GLU A 94 -1.85 -13.24 10.07
N LYS A 95 -2.14 -14.42 10.64
CA LYS A 95 -1.33 -15.63 10.42
C LYS A 95 -1.41 -16.10 8.97
N GLY A 96 -2.59 -16.00 8.37
CA GLY A 96 -2.80 -16.38 6.97
C GLY A 96 -2.11 -15.43 6.00
N ILE A 97 -2.13 -14.13 6.27
CA ILE A 97 -1.38 -13.13 5.50
C ILE A 97 0.13 -13.35 5.65
N ALA A 98 0.60 -13.71 6.85
CA ALA A 98 2.01 -13.99 7.06
C ALA A 98 2.49 -15.28 6.38
N LEU A 99 1.65 -16.31 6.36
CA LEU A 99 1.88 -17.52 5.58
C LEU A 99 1.93 -17.18 4.09
N ALA A 100 0.89 -16.54 3.56
CA ALA A 100 0.81 -16.11 2.16
C ALA A 100 2.03 -15.29 1.72
N PHE A 101 2.48 -14.33 2.53
CA PHE A 101 3.70 -13.57 2.22
C PHE A 101 4.93 -14.46 2.02
N ASN A 102 5.16 -15.42 2.93
CA ASN A 102 6.31 -16.32 2.82
C ASN A 102 6.16 -17.27 1.64
N ASP A 103 4.96 -17.81 1.42
CA ASP A 103 4.68 -18.73 0.32
C ASP A 103 4.91 -18.07 -1.02
N GLU A 104 4.45 -16.84 -1.20
CA GLU A 104 4.68 -16.06 -2.43
C GLU A 104 6.19 -15.84 -2.65
N GLN A 105 6.94 -15.46 -1.62
CA GLN A 105 8.38 -15.26 -1.72
C GLN A 105 9.13 -16.54 -2.09
N GLU A 106 8.78 -17.68 -1.48
CA GLU A 106 9.36 -18.99 -1.83
C GLU A 106 8.95 -19.43 -3.25
N THR A 107 7.74 -19.09 -3.67
CA THR A 107 7.19 -19.41 -4.99
C THR A 107 7.90 -18.64 -6.10
N VAL A 108 8.27 -17.37 -5.87
CA VAL A 108 9.11 -16.59 -6.80
C VAL A 108 10.39 -17.34 -7.13
N ASP A 109 11.16 -17.73 -6.11
CA ASP A 109 12.43 -18.44 -6.29
C ASP A 109 12.21 -19.77 -7.02
N PHE A 110 11.18 -20.53 -6.62
CA PHE A 110 10.85 -21.80 -7.25
C PHE A 110 10.48 -21.66 -8.73
N TYR A 111 9.73 -20.63 -9.12
CA TYR A 111 9.34 -20.39 -10.50
C TYR A 111 10.50 -19.89 -11.36
N LEU A 112 11.38 -19.06 -10.81
CA LEU A 112 12.62 -18.67 -11.49
C LEU A 112 13.52 -19.89 -11.75
N ASP A 113 13.63 -20.81 -10.78
CA ASP A 113 14.39 -22.06 -10.94
C ASP A 113 13.84 -22.95 -12.07
N ILE A 114 12.51 -23.06 -12.19
CA ILE A 114 11.88 -23.80 -13.32
C ILE A 114 12.20 -23.11 -14.64
N ALA A 115 12.07 -21.78 -14.70
CA ALA A 115 12.33 -21.02 -15.92
C ALA A 115 13.79 -21.14 -16.40
N ASP A 116 14.74 -21.15 -15.48
CA ASP A 116 16.16 -21.25 -15.82
C ASP A 116 16.56 -22.67 -16.26
N GLN A 117 15.93 -23.70 -15.69
CA GLN A 117 16.16 -25.10 -16.05
C GLN A 117 15.42 -25.54 -17.33
N ALA A 118 14.33 -24.87 -17.69
CA ALA A 118 13.57 -25.19 -18.89
C ALA A 118 14.40 -24.99 -20.17
N GLN A 119 14.16 -25.83 -21.18
CA GLN A 119 14.76 -25.65 -22.52
C GLN A 119 13.80 -24.94 -23.47
N ASP A 120 12.50 -25.16 -23.30
CA ASP A 120 11.45 -24.56 -24.12
C ASP A 120 11.26 -23.07 -23.74
N PRO A 121 11.46 -22.13 -24.68
CA PRO A 121 11.27 -20.69 -24.43
C PRO A 121 9.87 -20.31 -23.94
N SER A 122 8.83 -21.06 -24.36
CA SER A 122 7.46 -20.81 -23.92
C SER A 122 7.31 -21.10 -22.42
N VAL A 123 7.88 -22.20 -21.94
CA VAL A 123 7.89 -22.56 -20.52
C VAL A 123 8.66 -21.51 -19.71
N LYS A 124 9.79 -21.01 -20.22
CA LYS A 124 10.53 -19.92 -19.55
C LYS A 124 9.67 -18.67 -19.38
N ALA A 125 8.97 -18.27 -20.43
CA ALA A 125 8.16 -17.06 -20.43
C ALA A 125 7.00 -17.17 -19.44
N ILE A 126 6.33 -18.34 -19.41
CA ILE A 126 5.23 -18.64 -18.48
C ILE A 126 5.69 -18.49 -17.02
N PHE A 127 6.76 -19.20 -16.63
CA PHE A 127 7.21 -19.18 -15.23
C PHE A 127 7.85 -17.86 -14.81
N ARG A 128 8.54 -17.14 -15.72
CA ARG A 128 9.02 -15.77 -15.42
C ARG A 128 7.88 -14.79 -15.22
N ARG A 129 6.78 -14.97 -15.94
CA ARG A 129 5.59 -14.13 -15.77
C ARG A 129 4.93 -14.41 -14.42
N ALA A 130 4.71 -15.69 -14.08
CA ALA A 130 4.17 -16.08 -12.79
C ALA A 130 5.03 -15.57 -11.63
N ALA A 131 6.36 -15.80 -11.67
CA ALA A 131 7.28 -15.26 -10.65
C ALA A 131 7.19 -13.73 -10.48
N ALA A 132 6.96 -12.98 -11.56
CA ALA A 132 6.78 -11.53 -11.47
C ALA A 132 5.43 -11.14 -10.84
N ASP A 133 4.38 -11.93 -11.07
CA ASP A 133 3.07 -11.74 -10.45
C ASP A 133 3.16 -12.11 -8.94
N GLU A 134 3.76 -13.25 -8.58
CA GLU A 134 4.02 -13.69 -7.18
C GLU A 134 4.84 -12.67 -6.39
N GLN A 135 5.86 -12.06 -7.01
CA GLN A 135 6.62 -11.00 -6.36
C GLN A 135 5.74 -9.78 -6.02
N ASN A 136 4.77 -9.45 -6.88
CA ASN A 136 3.80 -8.38 -6.59
C ASN A 136 2.81 -8.81 -5.50
N HIS A 137 2.39 -10.09 -5.49
CA HIS A 137 1.53 -10.64 -4.44
C HIS A 137 2.19 -10.56 -3.07
N ALA A 138 3.46 -10.97 -2.97
CA ALA A 138 4.27 -10.82 -1.75
C ALA A 138 4.31 -9.37 -1.26
N VAL A 139 4.49 -8.39 -2.16
CA VAL A 139 4.46 -6.96 -1.79
C VAL A 139 3.09 -6.54 -1.24
N TRP A 140 1.99 -7.04 -1.82
CA TRP A 140 0.65 -6.80 -1.27
C TRP A 140 0.46 -7.43 0.10
N PHE A 141 0.87 -8.69 0.30
CA PHE A 141 0.77 -9.34 1.61
C PHE A 141 1.64 -8.65 2.66
N LEU A 142 2.84 -8.21 2.31
CA LEU A 142 3.67 -7.36 3.18
C LEU A 142 2.94 -6.06 3.54
N SER A 143 2.27 -5.41 2.58
CA SER A 143 1.50 -4.19 2.85
C SER A 143 0.36 -4.45 3.85
N PHE A 144 -0.29 -5.63 3.79
CA PHE A 144 -1.30 -6.03 4.77
C PHE A 144 -0.68 -6.33 6.13
N GLN A 145 0.47 -7.00 6.19
CA GLN A 145 1.20 -7.22 7.44
C GLN A 145 1.61 -5.90 8.10
N MET A 146 2.06 -4.92 7.32
CA MET A 146 2.42 -3.61 7.86
C MET A 146 1.19 -2.86 8.40
N LYS A 147 0.03 -3.04 7.78
CA LYS A 147 -1.25 -2.55 8.32
C LYS A 147 -1.67 -3.28 9.60
N SER A 148 -1.42 -4.58 9.70
CA SER A 148 -1.74 -5.39 10.88
C SER A 148 -0.68 -5.33 12.00
N GLY A 149 0.53 -4.86 11.69
CA GLY A 149 1.69 -4.77 12.60
C GLY A 149 1.91 -3.39 13.21
N GLY A 150 1.17 -2.39 12.76
CA GLY A 150 0.84 -1.23 13.60
C GLY A 150 -0.33 -1.64 14.49
N ASN A 151 -0.20 -1.49 15.80
CA ASN A 151 -1.38 -1.36 16.66
C ASN A 151 -2.31 -0.33 16.01
N SER A 152 -3.48 -0.75 15.50
CA SER A 152 -4.76 -0.03 15.62
C SER A 152 -5.87 -0.58 14.69
N GLU A 153 -6.24 -1.85 14.82
CA GLU A 153 -7.68 -2.12 14.75
C GLU A 153 -8.22 -1.80 16.13
N ASN A 154 -8.71 -0.56 16.28
CA ASN A 154 -9.34 0.05 17.48
C ASN A 154 -8.53 1.04 18.34
N GLU A 155 -7.44 1.63 17.82
CA GLU A 155 -7.07 2.99 18.28
C GLU A 155 -7.62 3.96 17.23
N ARG A 156 -8.77 4.58 17.52
CA ARG A 156 -9.11 5.80 16.78
C ARG A 156 -7.93 6.74 16.99
N GLN A 157 -7.32 7.23 15.90
CA GLN A 157 -6.30 8.26 16.01
C GLN A 157 -6.79 9.32 17.01
N THR A 158 -6.01 9.57 18.04
CA THR A 158 -6.34 10.61 18.99
C THR A 158 -6.00 11.97 18.39
N GLU A 159 -6.51 13.06 18.97
CA GLU A 159 -6.17 14.42 18.54
C GLU A 159 -4.64 14.65 18.54
N GLU A 160 -3.92 14.02 19.46
CA GLU A 160 -2.47 14.14 19.60
C GLU A 160 -1.68 13.31 18.57
N GLU A 161 -2.35 12.45 17.82
CA GLU A 161 -1.77 11.56 16.81
C GLU A 161 -2.20 11.95 15.39
N PHE A 162 -2.95 13.04 15.23
CA PHE A 162 -3.50 13.48 13.94
C PHE A 162 -2.82 14.76 13.44
N GLY A 163 -2.58 14.85 12.13
CA GLY A 163 -2.06 16.06 11.48
C GLY A 163 -0.73 16.54 12.07
N ALA A 164 -0.60 17.86 12.25
CA ALA A 164 0.61 18.49 12.78
C ALA A 164 1.01 17.98 14.17
N LYS A 165 0.05 17.72 15.06
CA LYS A 165 0.33 17.20 16.41
C LYS A 165 0.95 15.81 16.37
N GLY A 166 0.36 14.91 15.58
CA GLY A 166 0.89 13.55 15.37
C GLY A 166 2.30 13.58 14.78
N ALA A 167 2.50 14.42 13.76
CA ALA A 167 3.82 14.62 13.18
C ALA A 167 4.86 15.09 14.20
N MET A 168 4.49 15.98 15.14
CA MET A 168 5.40 16.47 16.18
C MET A 168 5.73 15.40 17.21
N ASN A 169 4.77 14.55 17.58
CA ASN A 169 4.93 13.47 18.55
C ASN A 169 5.69 12.25 17.99
N ALA A 170 5.70 12.05 16.68
CA ALA A 170 6.46 10.96 16.04
C ALA A 170 7.97 11.10 16.27
N SER A 171 8.62 10.03 16.76
CA SER A 171 10.07 10.01 17.01
C SER A 171 10.90 10.00 15.72
N THR A 172 10.41 9.31 14.69
CA THR A 172 10.99 9.23 13.35
C THR A 172 9.89 9.31 12.30
N LEU A 173 10.20 9.88 11.14
CA LEU A 173 9.23 10.05 10.06
C LEU A 173 9.76 9.49 8.74
N THR A 174 8.95 8.67 8.08
CA THR A 174 9.15 8.25 6.69
C THR A 174 8.44 9.21 5.73
N ILE A 175 8.70 9.07 4.42
CA ILE A 175 7.99 9.83 3.38
C ILE A 175 6.46 9.61 3.45
N PRO A 176 5.96 8.35 3.52
CA PRO A 176 4.54 8.10 3.72
C PRO A 176 3.96 8.78 4.97
N ASP A 177 4.68 8.78 6.09
CA ASP A 177 4.21 9.43 7.32
C ASP A 177 4.09 10.95 7.12
N MET A 178 5.12 11.59 6.55
CA MET A 178 5.11 13.03 6.31
C MET A 178 3.98 13.46 5.37
N LEU A 179 3.75 12.70 4.29
CA LEU A 179 2.63 12.97 3.38
C LEU A 179 1.28 12.77 4.07
N THR A 180 1.14 11.71 4.86
CA THR A 180 -0.09 11.42 5.61
C THR A 180 -0.43 12.53 6.60
N TYR A 181 0.52 12.92 7.46
CA TYR A 181 0.31 14.01 8.41
C TYR A 181 0.06 15.37 7.73
N ALA A 182 0.76 15.67 6.64
CA ALA A 182 0.50 16.87 5.85
C ALA A 182 -0.95 16.91 5.35
N MET A 183 -1.44 15.82 4.75
CA MET A 183 -2.82 15.76 4.24
C MET A 183 -3.86 15.83 5.35
N GLN A 184 -3.61 15.13 6.47
CA GLN A 184 -4.49 15.17 7.64
C GLN A 184 -4.65 16.59 8.19
N ASP A 185 -3.58 17.38 8.18
CA ASP A 185 -3.63 18.77 8.65
C ASP A 185 -4.42 19.68 7.70
N GLU A 186 -4.29 19.50 6.38
CA GLU A 186 -5.11 20.23 5.39
C GLU A 186 -6.60 19.87 5.51
N TYR A 187 -6.93 18.59 5.76
CA TYR A 187 -8.30 18.16 6.03
C TYR A 187 -8.85 18.78 7.32
N LEU A 188 -8.04 18.80 8.39
CA LEU A 188 -8.41 19.45 9.64
C LEU A 188 -8.67 20.95 9.45
N ALA A 189 -7.87 21.63 8.64
CA ALA A 189 -8.08 23.04 8.30
C ALA A 189 -9.40 23.24 7.52
N GLN A 190 -9.68 22.41 6.51
CA GLN A 190 -10.95 22.45 5.76
C GLN A 190 -12.16 22.30 6.69
N ALA A 191 -12.18 21.24 7.49
CA ALA A 191 -13.29 20.93 8.39
C ALA A 191 -13.49 22.03 9.45
N ARG A 192 -12.38 22.55 10.01
CA ARG A 192 -12.42 23.66 10.97
C ARG A 192 -13.00 24.93 10.36
N TYR A 193 -12.56 25.31 9.17
CA TYR A 193 -13.04 26.54 8.53
C TYR A 193 -14.47 26.41 8.04
N ASP A 194 -14.89 25.22 7.60
CA ASP A 194 -16.30 24.92 7.33
C ASP A 194 -17.17 25.12 8.56
N ASP A 195 -16.78 24.54 9.69
CA ASP A 195 -17.52 24.68 10.95
C ASP A 195 -17.64 26.15 11.39
N ILE A 196 -16.56 26.92 11.30
CA ILE A 196 -16.54 28.35 11.62
C ILE A 196 -17.47 29.14 10.69
N LEU A 197 -17.42 28.90 9.38
CA LEU A 197 -18.26 29.62 8.41
C LEU A 197 -19.75 29.26 8.57
N ASN A 198 -20.05 28.03 8.96
CA ASN A 198 -21.42 27.60 9.29
C ASN A 198 -21.93 28.26 10.57
N ALA A 199 -21.09 28.39 11.61
CA ALA A 199 -21.47 28.95 12.90
C ALA A 199 -21.58 30.49 12.89
N PHE A 200 -20.66 31.17 12.20
CA PHE A 200 -20.52 32.64 12.28
C PHE A 200 -20.86 33.36 10.98
N GLY A 201 -21.25 32.62 9.93
CA GLY A 201 -21.52 33.16 8.61
C GLY A 201 -20.24 33.45 7.81
N ASN A 202 -20.40 34.15 6.68
CA ASN A 202 -19.32 34.35 5.72
C ASN A 202 -18.25 35.34 6.21
N VAL A 203 -17.30 34.84 7.00
CA VAL A 203 -16.12 35.60 7.43
C VAL A 203 -15.02 35.48 6.38
N ARG A 204 -14.76 36.60 5.69
CA ARG A 204 -13.90 36.66 4.50
C ARG A 204 -12.50 36.05 4.68
N THR A 205 -11.90 36.20 5.85
CA THR A 205 -10.56 35.64 6.14
C THR A 205 -10.57 34.12 6.05
N PHE A 206 -11.50 33.47 6.76
CA PHE A 206 -11.64 32.02 6.77
C PHE A 206 -12.06 31.48 5.40
N ALA A 207 -13.01 32.12 4.70
CA ALA A 207 -13.42 31.68 3.38
C ALA A 207 -12.26 31.66 2.36
N ARG A 208 -11.40 32.70 2.38
CA ARG A 208 -10.24 32.79 1.48
C ARG A 208 -9.14 31.79 1.79
N ILE A 209 -8.87 31.57 3.07
CA ILE A 209 -7.85 30.62 3.51
C ILE A 209 -8.33 29.19 3.23
N LYS A 210 -9.61 28.89 3.47
CA LYS A 210 -10.22 27.63 3.06
C LYS A 210 -10.05 27.34 1.56
N GLU A 211 -10.25 28.34 0.69
CA GLU A 211 -9.97 28.18 -0.75
C GLU A 211 -8.47 27.99 -1.06
N ALA A 212 -7.57 28.50 -0.21
CA ALA A 212 -6.14 28.28 -0.34
C ALA A 212 -5.73 26.85 0.00
N GLU A 213 -6.27 26.26 1.08
CA GLU A 213 -5.94 24.87 1.45
C GLU A 213 -6.34 23.86 0.37
N LEU A 214 -7.38 24.12 -0.42
CA LEU A 214 -7.73 23.26 -1.56
C LEU A 214 -6.58 23.16 -2.58
N ARG A 215 -5.77 24.21 -2.73
CA ARG A 215 -4.56 24.19 -3.57
C ARG A 215 -3.44 23.40 -2.91
N HIS A 216 -3.35 23.41 -1.58
CA HIS A 216 -2.40 22.59 -0.83
C HIS A 216 -2.74 21.11 -0.97
N ILE A 217 -4.01 20.73 -0.78
CA ILE A 217 -4.51 19.36 -1.02
C ILE A 217 -4.18 18.91 -2.45
N ALA A 218 -4.39 19.75 -3.45
CA ALA A 218 -4.04 19.43 -4.84
C ALA A 218 -2.53 19.21 -5.05
N ALA A 219 -1.69 20.03 -4.42
CA ALA A 219 -0.24 19.87 -4.46
C ALA A 219 0.20 18.56 -3.77
N LEU A 220 -0.34 18.26 -2.59
CA LEU A 220 -0.08 17.02 -1.86
C LEU A 220 -0.55 15.80 -2.67
N ASN A 221 -1.74 15.81 -3.27
CA ASN A 221 -2.24 14.72 -4.12
C ASN A 221 -1.27 14.34 -5.24
N THR A 222 -0.55 15.33 -5.80
CA THR A 222 0.49 15.09 -6.80
C THR A 222 1.65 14.28 -6.22
N LEU A 223 2.06 14.58 -4.98
CA LEU A 223 3.08 13.80 -4.26
C LEU A 223 2.59 12.41 -3.88
N PHE A 224 1.37 12.25 -3.33
CA PHE A 224 0.78 10.93 -3.04
C PHE A 224 0.79 10.02 -4.27
N THR A 225 0.38 10.56 -5.43
CA THR A 225 0.38 9.83 -6.70
C THR A 225 1.80 9.44 -7.12
N ARG A 226 2.75 10.38 -7.05
CA ARG A 226 4.14 10.15 -7.47
C ARG A 226 4.86 9.12 -6.60
N TYR A 227 4.67 9.20 -5.29
CA TYR A 227 5.32 8.34 -4.31
C TYR A 227 4.50 7.06 -4.00
N GLN A 228 3.37 6.86 -4.70
CA GLN A 228 2.49 5.69 -4.56
C GLN A 228 2.02 5.44 -3.12
N VAL A 229 1.84 6.53 -2.36
CA VAL A 229 1.31 6.48 -1.01
C VAL A 229 -0.22 6.48 -1.10
N PRO A 230 -0.94 5.60 -0.39
CA PRO A 230 -2.39 5.66 -0.35
C PRO A 230 -2.85 6.94 0.35
N LEU A 231 -3.91 7.56 -0.17
CA LEU A 231 -4.52 8.72 0.49
C LEU A 231 -5.15 8.28 1.83
N PRO A 232 -4.93 9.05 2.92
CA PRO A 232 -5.61 8.78 4.18
C PRO A 232 -7.11 9.07 4.06
N GLU A 233 -7.92 8.34 4.84
CA GLU A 233 -9.33 8.69 5.01
C GLU A 233 -9.46 10.03 5.74
N ASP A 234 -10.38 10.87 5.28
CA ASP A 234 -10.70 12.11 5.97
C ASP A 234 -11.61 11.84 7.18
N ILE A 235 -10.99 11.74 8.35
CA ILE A 235 -11.67 11.64 9.65
C ILE A 235 -11.66 12.98 10.41
N SER A 236 -11.22 14.07 9.78
CA SER A 236 -10.89 15.34 10.46
C SER A 236 -12.06 15.95 11.24
N GLN A 237 -13.29 15.74 10.76
CA GLN A 237 -14.52 16.26 11.37
C GLN A 237 -14.69 15.86 12.84
N VAL A 238 -14.14 14.71 13.27
CA VAL A 238 -14.26 14.24 14.66
C VAL A 238 -13.39 15.02 15.65
N PHE A 239 -12.41 15.78 15.14
CA PHE A 239 -11.48 16.58 15.93
C PHE A 239 -11.79 18.08 15.91
N VAL A 240 -12.81 18.50 15.15
CA VAL A 240 -13.21 19.90 15.07
C VAL A 240 -14.11 20.25 16.25
N VAL A 241 -13.77 21.34 16.92
CA VAL A 241 -14.57 21.94 17.99
C VAL A 241 -14.96 23.36 17.57
N THR A 242 -16.26 23.63 17.56
CA THR A 242 -16.79 24.96 17.25
C THR A 242 -16.36 25.97 18.32
N PRO A 243 -15.66 27.05 17.94
CA PRO A 243 -15.32 28.13 18.87
C PRO A 243 -16.57 28.81 19.44
N GLU A 244 -16.47 29.43 20.62
CA GLU A 244 -17.63 30.12 21.24
C GLU A 244 -18.01 31.42 20.50
N ASN A 245 -17.05 32.06 19.86
CA ASN A 245 -17.21 33.34 19.17
C ASN A 245 -16.12 33.52 18.10
N ILE A 246 -16.27 34.56 17.28
CA ILE A 246 -15.37 34.82 16.15
C ILE A 246 -13.92 35.10 16.60
N LYS A 247 -13.72 35.76 17.75
CA LYS A 247 -12.40 35.98 18.33
C LYS A 247 -11.74 34.65 18.71
N GLY A 248 -12.50 33.74 19.31
CA GLY A 248 -12.07 32.37 19.58
C GLY A 248 -11.71 31.60 18.30
N ALA A 249 -12.46 31.81 17.22
CA ALA A 249 -12.16 31.21 15.92
C ALA A 249 -10.82 31.68 15.34
N TYR A 250 -10.53 32.98 15.43
CA TYR A 250 -9.21 33.50 15.04
C TYR A 250 -8.10 32.93 15.92
N GLY A 251 -8.31 32.81 17.23
CA GLY A 251 -7.36 32.17 18.14
C GLY A 251 -7.10 30.69 17.79
N ALA A 252 -8.14 29.96 17.38
CA ALA A 252 -7.98 28.58 16.90
C ALA A 252 -7.22 28.51 15.56
N GLY A 253 -7.48 29.43 14.63
CA GLY A 253 -6.72 29.58 13.38
C GLY A 253 -5.24 29.84 13.62
N VAL A 254 -4.91 30.81 14.49
CA VAL A 254 -3.53 31.12 14.88
C VAL A 254 -2.79 29.88 15.39
N ARG A 255 -3.41 29.11 16.31
CA ARG A 255 -2.80 27.88 16.84
C ARG A 255 -2.59 26.84 15.74
N GLY A 256 -3.59 26.63 14.89
CA GLY A 256 -3.50 25.70 13.77
C GLY A 256 -2.33 26.02 12.83
N GLU A 257 -2.14 27.29 12.47
CA GLU A 257 -1.03 27.68 11.59
C GLU A 257 0.34 27.55 12.27
N ILE A 258 0.43 27.84 13.58
CA ILE A 258 1.67 27.61 14.36
C ILE A 258 2.05 26.12 14.33
N ASP A 259 1.07 25.25 14.58
CA ASP A 259 1.30 23.79 14.57
C ASP A 259 1.70 23.30 13.17
N ASN A 260 1.00 23.76 12.12
CA ASN A 260 1.30 23.41 10.73
C ASN A 260 2.71 23.87 10.30
N ILE A 261 3.10 25.11 10.65
CA ILE A 261 4.45 25.63 10.40
C ILE A 261 5.50 24.78 11.13
N ALA A 262 5.26 24.41 12.40
CA ALA A 262 6.17 23.58 13.18
C ALA A 262 6.35 22.20 12.54
N MET A 263 5.26 21.58 12.09
CA MET A 263 5.28 20.31 11.36
C MET A 263 6.17 20.39 10.10
N TYR A 264 5.94 21.36 9.22
CA TYR A 264 6.76 21.47 8.00
C TYR A 264 8.22 21.83 8.31
N ASN A 265 8.48 22.65 9.32
CA ASN A 265 9.84 22.90 9.79
C ASN A 265 10.54 21.60 10.21
N LYS A 266 9.84 20.71 10.93
CA LYS A 266 10.34 19.38 11.29
C LYS A 266 10.60 18.54 10.04
N PHE A 267 9.67 18.47 9.09
CA PHE A 267 9.83 17.69 7.84
C PHE A 267 11.05 18.15 7.03
N LEU A 268 11.27 19.47 6.94
CA LEU A 268 12.36 20.05 6.14
C LEU A 268 13.76 19.78 6.71
N THR A 269 13.86 19.27 7.95
CA THR A 269 15.12 18.78 8.53
C THR A 269 15.58 17.44 7.94
N TYR A 270 14.66 16.66 7.37
CA TYR A 270 14.98 15.37 6.75
C TYR A 270 15.59 15.55 5.35
N GLN A 271 16.26 14.49 4.88
CA GLN A 271 16.70 14.41 3.49
C GLN A 271 15.51 14.04 2.60
N LEU A 272 14.91 15.06 1.98
CA LEU A 272 13.76 14.91 1.10
C LEU A 272 14.16 14.98 -0.38
N PRO A 273 13.44 14.26 -1.27
CA PRO A 273 13.45 14.51 -2.70
C PRO A 273 13.17 15.99 -3.02
N ALA A 274 13.76 16.50 -4.11
CA ALA A 274 13.73 17.93 -4.43
C ALA A 274 12.32 18.48 -4.67
N ASP A 275 11.44 17.70 -5.29
CA ASP A 275 10.04 18.06 -5.54
C ASP A 275 9.23 18.15 -4.24
N MET A 276 9.39 17.18 -3.35
CA MET A 276 8.76 17.17 -2.03
C MET A 276 9.25 18.33 -1.17
N ARG A 277 10.56 18.58 -1.13
CA ARG A 277 11.14 19.74 -0.43
C ARG A 277 10.52 21.05 -0.94
N THR A 278 10.34 21.16 -2.26
CA THR A 278 9.74 22.35 -2.88
C THR A 278 8.30 22.54 -2.40
N VAL A 279 7.47 21.50 -2.47
CA VAL A 279 6.06 21.56 -2.04
C VAL A 279 5.96 21.85 -0.54
N PHE A 280 6.69 21.15 0.32
CA PHE A 280 6.65 21.39 1.78
C PHE A 280 7.12 22.78 2.16
N THR A 281 8.11 23.34 1.45
CA THR A 281 8.53 24.74 1.64
C THR A 281 7.40 25.70 1.28
N GLN A 282 6.74 25.48 0.14
CA GLN A 282 5.63 26.33 -0.32
C GLN A 282 4.43 26.29 0.63
N LEU A 283 4.07 25.11 1.14
CA LEU A 283 2.95 24.96 2.07
C LEU A 283 3.27 25.65 3.40
N ARG A 284 4.45 25.42 3.98
CA ARG A 284 4.91 26.16 5.17
C ARG A 284 4.84 27.67 4.98
N ASP A 285 5.32 28.18 3.86
CA ASP A 285 5.36 29.62 3.59
C ASP A 285 3.93 30.19 3.40
N ALA A 286 3.00 29.40 2.86
CA ALA A 286 1.59 29.76 2.82
C ALA A 286 1.00 29.85 4.24
N SER A 287 1.30 28.88 5.11
CA SER A 287 0.87 28.88 6.52
C SER A 287 1.40 30.08 7.30
N VAL A 288 2.63 30.54 7.03
CA VAL A 288 3.16 31.81 7.59
C VAL A 288 2.30 33.01 7.18
N ASN A 289 1.81 33.04 5.94
CA ASN A 289 0.92 34.10 5.48
C ASN A 289 -0.49 33.99 6.08
N HIS A 290 -1.01 32.76 6.26
CA HIS A 290 -2.27 32.49 6.93
C HIS A 290 -2.21 32.93 8.40
N LEU A 291 -1.15 32.58 9.12
CA LEU A 291 -0.89 32.99 10.50
C LEU A 291 -1.00 34.50 10.65
N ALA A 292 -0.27 35.26 9.83
CA ALA A 292 -0.32 36.71 9.87
C ALA A 292 -1.73 37.27 9.56
N ALA A 293 -2.52 36.59 8.73
CA ALA A 293 -3.91 36.97 8.47
C ALA A 293 -4.83 36.70 9.65
N PHE A 294 -4.65 35.58 10.35
CA PHE A 294 -5.41 35.27 11.56
C PHE A 294 -5.02 36.15 12.75
N GLU A 295 -3.74 36.47 12.94
CA GLU A 295 -3.28 37.41 13.98
C GLU A 295 -3.92 38.79 13.81
N ARG A 296 -3.91 39.34 12.59
CA ARG A 296 -4.63 40.59 12.29
C ARG A 296 -6.13 40.48 12.50
N GLY A 297 -6.71 39.29 12.28
CA GLY A 297 -8.11 39.02 12.61
C GLY A 297 -8.35 39.10 14.11
N LEU A 298 -7.54 38.37 14.89
CA LEU A 298 -7.62 38.27 16.33
C LEU A 298 -7.46 39.62 17.06
N GLU A 299 -6.63 40.51 16.53
CA GLU A 299 -6.44 41.87 17.06
C GLU A 299 -7.66 42.80 16.83
N ARG A 300 -8.49 42.51 15.82
CA ARG A 300 -9.63 43.34 15.44
C ARG A 300 -10.94 42.96 16.12
N GLU A 301 -11.10 41.69 16.50
CA GLU A 301 -12.27 41.14 17.21
C GLU A 301 -12.13 41.28 18.74
#